data_AF-A0A8H6AYB9-F1
#
_entry.id   AF-A0A8H6AYB9-F1
#
_cell.length_a   1.000
_cell.length_b   1.000
_cell.length_c   1.000
_cell.angle_alpha   90.00
_cell.angle_beta   90.00
_cell.angle_gamma   90.00
#
_symmetry.space_group_name_H-M   'P 1'
#
loop_
_entity.id
_entity.type
_entity.pdbx_description
1 polymer ?
#
loop_
_entity_poly.entity_id
_entity_poly.type
_entity_poly.pdbx_seq_one_letter_code
_entity_poly.pdbx_strand_id
1 'polypeptide(L)'
;MFLQSGKSQLTNLPSTPLISVPGPLDEFTPFSGLPLELRRKIWGFAVLFHPRFFELVWFSSENNLHQLFKVSKQTNRVPPIMEVNREAREEGMRIFEKRVFNNCNIDFGSPFEVEGEKSQCTWFNPDLDTIYFGENTCIRTVAEFFNLFSQMKVPKIAFAINVHVPDSCKCNWNSGEWNPGNNSVTSLQILHGRPLKGANSPTCPGSPSTREVYIVLPSFIYRYAAGEMPNTITFRPSVHDVLEIDGVQIGAAWANEIHKIKSGLDFGCGPSRWTNGSCPDFNFVSFGPCYKDGKGKKLRHDGLLMSSEDCEKITAHGGAFLEDLKLRTGVDIRFGSCSDSDAYPGWWETVNEVGLFNGTNKGIKECEVEILAHCLNAR
;
A
#
# COMPACT_ATOMS: atom_id res chain seq x y z
N MET A 1 -33.71 -0.05 -47.96
CA MET A 1 -32.53 -0.47 -48.75
C MET A 1 -31.43 -0.77 -47.75
N PHE A 2 -31.20 -2.04 -47.44
CA PHE A 2 -30.32 -2.49 -46.36
C PHE A 2 -28.87 -2.57 -46.88
N LEU A 3 -27.93 -1.95 -46.16
CA LEU A 3 -26.50 -2.07 -46.42
C LEU A 3 -25.96 -3.34 -45.74
N GLN A 4 -25.33 -4.19 -46.55
CA GLN A 4 -24.75 -5.47 -46.14
C GLN A 4 -23.45 -5.26 -45.34
N SER A 5 -23.38 -5.97 -44.22
CA SER A 5 -22.21 -6.16 -43.36
C SER A 5 -21.20 -7.08 -44.06
N GLY A 6 -20.00 -6.56 -44.31
CA GLY A 6 -18.82 -7.37 -44.66
C GLY A 6 -18.21 -7.98 -43.41
N LYS A 7 -18.37 -9.30 -43.23
CA LYS A 7 -17.63 -10.06 -42.22
C LYS A 7 -16.18 -10.23 -42.67
N SER A 8 -15.26 -9.64 -41.91
CA SER A 8 -13.82 -9.88 -42.06
C SER A 8 -13.45 -11.27 -41.55
N GLN A 9 -12.76 -12.03 -42.40
CA GLN A 9 -12.18 -13.33 -42.09
C GLN A 9 -10.90 -13.14 -41.25
N LEU A 10 -11.05 -13.22 -39.93
CA LEU A 10 -9.94 -13.30 -38.98
C LEU A 10 -10.16 -14.56 -38.14
N THR A 11 -9.94 -15.70 -38.77
CA THR A 11 -9.88 -17.01 -38.11
C THR A 11 -8.66 -17.75 -38.62
N ASN A 12 -7.86 -18.26 -37.68
CA ASN A 12 -6.70 -19.16 -37.82
C ASN A 12 -5.34 -18.50 -37.52
N LEU A 13 -5.17 -18.01 -36.29
CA LEU A 13 -3.87 -18.08 -35.62
C LEU A 13 -3.98 -19.13 -34.49
N PRO A 14 -3.09 -20.13 -34.44
CA PRO A 14 -3.10 -21.13 -33.38
C PRO A 14 -2.71 -20.47 -32.05
N SER A 15 -3.68 -20.33 -31.15
CA SER A 15 -3.58 -19.66 -29.86
C SER A 15 -3.03 -20.56 -28.75
N THR A 16 -2.18 -21.54 -29.08
CA THR A 16 -1.62 -22.45 -28.08
C THR A 16 -0.23 -21.97 -27.66
N PRO A 17 -0.05 -21.39 -26.46
CA PRO A 17 1.28 -21.04 -25.97
C PRO A 17 2.14 -22.30 -25.89
N LEU A 18 3.34 -22.25 -26.48
CA LEU A 18 4.30 -23.37 -26.58
C LEU A 18 4.82 -23.89 -25.23
N ILE A 19 4.45 -23.25 -24.13
CA ILE A 19 4.82 -23.63 -22.77
C ILE A 19 3.56 -23.57 -21.91
N SER A 20 3.04 -24.74 -21.52
CA SER A 20 2.02 -24.83 -20.48
C SER A 20 2.67 -24.38 -19.17
N VAL A 21 2.35 -23.17 -18.73
CA VAL A 21 2.64 -22.75 -17.36
C VAL A 21 1.69 -23.55 -16.48
N PRO A 22 2.20 -24.39 -15.55
CA PRO A 22 1.32 -25.11 -14.64
C PRO A 22 0.43 -24.09 -13.93
N GLY A 23 -0.87 -24.37 -13.88
CA GLY A 23 -1.79 -23.60 -13.06
C GLY A 23 -1.34 -23.60 -11.59
N PRO A 24 -1.89 -22.70 -10.76
CA PRO A 24 -1.68 -22.79 -9.32
C PRO A 24 -2.00 -24.22 -8.85
N LEU A 25 -1.15 -24.77 -8.00
CA LEU A 25 -1.40 -26.10 -7.43
C LEU A 25 -2.68 -26.03 -6.59
N ASP A 26 -3.64 -26.90 -6.90
CA ASP A 26 -4.89 -27.00 -6.14
C ASP A 26 -4.66 -27.55 -4.73
N GLU A 27 -3.56 -28.30 -4.53
CA GLU A 27 -3.23 -28.93 -3.25
C GLU A 27 -1.78 -28.68 -2.84
N PHE A 28 -1.59 -28.26 -1.59
CA PHE A 28 -0.27 -28.16 -0.98
C PHE A 28 0.22 -29.56 -0.58
N THR A 29 1.34 -30.01 -1.16
CA THR A 29 1.95 -31.29 -0.79
C THR A 29 2.80 -31.14 0.48
N PRO A 30 2.43 -31.79 1.60
CA PRO A 30 3.21 -31.72 2.83
C PRO A 30 4.57 -32.41 2.66
N PHE A 31 5.62 -31.82 3.24
CA PHE A 31 6.97 -32.37 3.23
C PHE A 31 7.22 -33.33 4.41
N SER A 32 6.29 -34.27 4.65
CA SER A 32 6.30 -35.19 5.80
C SER A 32 7.54 -36.09 5.89
N GLY A 33 8.23 -36.34 4.77
CA GLY A 33 9.48 -37.09 4.72
C GLY A 33 10.71 -36.35 5.28
N LEU A 34 10.59 -35.06 5.60
CA LEU A 34 11.69 -34.30 6.19
C LEU A 34 11.71 -34.42 7.73
N PRO A 35 12.92 -34.43 8.35
CA PRO A 35 13.08 -34.29 9.79
C PRO A 35 12.33 -33.07 10.34
N LEU A 36 11.79 -33.20 11.56
CA LEU A 36 10.96 -32.17 12.20
C LEU A 36 11.66 -30.81 12.25
N GLU A 37 12.97 -30.79 12.47
CA GLU A 37 13.77 -29.57 12.54
C GLU A 37 13.78 -28.82 11.21
N LEU A 38 13.87 -29.55 10.08
CA LEU A 38 13.83 -28.95 8.75
C LEU A 38 12.42 -28.46 8.42
N ARG A 39 11.39 -29.22 8.79
CA ARG A 39 9.99 -28.83 8.61
C ARG A 39 9.66 -27.52 9.33
N ARG A 40 10.05 -27.42 10.59
CA ARG A 40 9.91 -26.18 11.39
C ARG A 40 10.68 -25.01 10.78
N LYS A 41 11.90 -25.23 10.29
CA LYS A 41 12.67 -24.18 9.59
C LYS A 41 11.97 -23.69 8.33
N ILE A 42 11.38 -24.60 7.55
CA ILE A 42 10.61 -24.24 6.34
C ILE A 42 9.39 -23.39 6.72
N TRP A 43 8.64 -23.79 7.76
CA TRP A 43 7.50 -23.00 8.24
C TRP A 43 7.93 -21.64 8.79
N GLY A 44 8.94 -21.61 9.66
CA GLY A 44 9.49 -20.37 10.20
C GLY A 44 9.98 -19.43 9.10
N PHE A 45 10.60 -19.97 8.04
CA PHE A 45 10.94 -19.19 6.86
C PHE A 45 9.68 -18.68 6.15
N ALA A 46 8.69 -19.52 5.85
CA ALA A 46 7.47 -19.12 5.15
C ALA A 46 6.68 -17.99 5.86
N VAL A 47 6.67 -17.97 7.20
CA VAL A 47 6.06 -16.88 7.99
C VAL A 47 6.71 -15.53 7.67
N LEU A 48 8.01 -15.53 7.40
CA LEU A 48 8.79 -14.31 7.23
C LEU A 48 8.73 -13.69 5.83
N PHE A 49 8.10 -14.38 4.86
CA PHE A 49 8.13 -13.97 3.44
C PHE A 49 6.91 -13.20 2.97
N HIS A 50 5.86 -13.13 3.79
CA HIS A 50 4.57 -12.57 3.39
C HIS A 50 4.26 -11.33 4.21
N PRO A 51 4.85 -10.16 3.91
CA PRO A 51 4.43 -8.91 4.52
C PRO A 51 2.98 -8.64 4.14
N ARG A 52 2.17 -8.25 5.13
CA ARG A 52 0.76 -7.92 4.90
C ARG A 52 0.48 -6.48 5.26
N PHE A 53 -0.60 -5.97 4.68
CA PHE A 53 -1.13 -4.65 4.96
C PHE A 53 -2.39 -4.80 5.77
N PHE A 54 -2.56 -3.94 6.77
CA PHE A 54 -3.81 -3.76 7.48
C PHE A 54 -4.30 -2.35 7.22
N GLU A 55 -5.22 -2.26 6.27
CA GLU A 55 -5.84 -0.98 5.92
C GLU A 55 -6.84 -0.60 7.00
N LEU A 56 -6.68 0.60 7.54
CA LEU A 56 -7.64 1.19 8.45
C LEU A 56 -8.71 1.92 7.64
N VAL A 57 -9.96 1.58 7.91
CA VAL A 57 -11.15 2.16 7.29
C VAL A 57 -12.07 2.70 8.35
N TRP A 58 -12.87 3.71 7.99
CA TRP A 58 -13.89 4.24 8.89
C TRP A 58 -14.98 3.20 9.16
N PHE A 59 -15.45 3.17 10.40
CA PHE A 59 -16.50 2.25 10.82
C PHE A 59 -17.89 2.70 10.35
N SER A 60 -18.14 4.01 10.31
CA SER A 60 -19.42 4.61 9.94
C SER A 60 -19.26 5.58 8.77
N SER A 61 -20.27 5.63 7.89
CA SER A 61 -20.41 6.62 6.83
C SER A 61 -20.92 7.98 7.34
N GLU A 62 -21.26 8.09 8.63
CA GLU A 62 -21.66 9.36 9.22
C GLU A 62 -20.43 10.29 9.34
N ASN A 63 -20.46 11.37 8.56
CA ASN A 63 -19.40 12.39 8.38
C ASN A 63 -18.83 13.05 9.66
N ASN A 64 -19.35 12.71 10.84
CA ASN A 64 -18.94 13.30 12.10
C ASN A 64 -18.11 12.36 12.98
N LEU A 65 -18.03 11.05 12.66
CA LEU A 65 -17.40 10.03 13.50
C LEU A 65 -16.08 9.50 12.91
N HIS A 66 -15.25 10.38 12.35
CA HIS A 66 -13.94 10.01 11.80
C HIS A 66 -12.92 9.53 12.86
N GLN A 67 -13.32 9.60 14.14
CA GLN A 67 -12.61 8.96 15.23
C GLN A 67 -12.76 7.43 15.22
N LEU A 68 -13.82 6.88 14.61
CA LEU A 68 -14.13 5.46 14.63
C LEU A 68 -13.52 4.73 13.42
N PHE A 69 -12.66 3.76 13.68
CA PHE A 69 -12.00 2.97 12.66
C PHE A 69 -11.96 1.48 13.02
N LYS A 70 -11.74 0.67 11.98
CA LYS A 70 -11.45 -0.75 12.05
C LYS A 70 -10.50 -1.14 10.91
N VAL A 71 -9.90 -2.31 11.02
CA VAL A 71 -9.21 -2.93 9.87
C VAL A 71 -10.23 -3.37 8.83
N SER A 72 -9.93 -3.16 7.54
CA SER A 72 -10.79 -3.60 6.46
C SER A 72 -10.97 -5.12 6.44
N LYS A 73 -12.16 -5.60 6.08
CA LYS A 73 -12.45 -7.05 6.01
C LYS A 73 -11.50 -7.79 5.07
N GLN A 74 -11.08 -7.10 4.00
CA GLN A 74 -10.24 -7.69 2.94
C GLN A 74 -8.81 -7.91 3.41
N THR A 75 -8.29 -7.00 4.22
CA THR A 75 -6.96 -7.12 4.83
C THR A 75 -6.95 -7.90 6.13
N ASN A 76 -8.09 -7.99 6.83
CA ASN A 76 -8.22 -8.77 8.06
C ASN A 76 -8.46 -10.27 7.81
N ARG A 77 -7.48 -10.93 7.18
CA ARG A 77 -7.50 -12.37 6.94
C ARG A 77 -6.52 -13.12 7.83
N VAL A 78 -6.89 -14.35 8.14
CA VAL A 78 -5.97 -15.30 8.79
C VAL A 78 -4.75 -15.48 7.86
N PRO A 79 -3.51 -15.43 8.39
CA PRO A 79 -2.32 -15.66 7.58
C PRO A 79 -2.42 -17.03 6.89
N PRO A 80 -2.13 -17.15 5.58
CA PRO A 80 -2.27 -18.43 4.87
C PRO A 80 -1.54 -19.60 5.53
N ILE A 81 -0.35 -19.34 6.12
CA ILE A 81 0.41 -20.37 6.84
C ILE A 81 -0.37 -21.02 7.99
N MET A 82 -1.27 -20.27 8.63
CA MET A 82 -2.09 -20.78 9.74
C MET A 82 -3.22 -21.70 9.27
N GLU A 83 -3.47 -21.78 7.96
CA GLU A 83 -4.53 -22.56 7.34
C GLU A 83 -4.00 -23.81 6.62
N VAL A 84 -2.68 -23.94 6.42
CA VAL A 84 -2.09 -25.05 5.65
C VAL A 84 -2.25 -26.39 6.36
N ASN A 85 -1.75 -26.50 7.60
CA ASN A 85 -1.87 -27.70 8.43
C ASN A 85 -1.58 -27.37 9.90
N ARG A 86 -1.69 -28.38 10.78
CA ARG A 86 -1.47 -28.21 12.22
C ARG A 86 -0.06 -27.69 12.58
N GLU A 87 0.98 -28.23 11.97
CA GLU A 87 2.37 -27.83 12.26
C GLU A 87 2.64 -26.38 11.83
N ALA A 88 2.20 -26.02 10.63
CA ALA A 88 2.30 -24.67 10.09
C ALA A 88 1.55 -23.66 10.97
N ARG A 89 0.37 -24.05 11.47
CA ARG A 89 -0.42 -23.24 12.40
C ARG A 89 0.25 -23.07 13.76
N GLU A 90 0.82 -24.13 14.31
CA GLU A 90 1.58 -24.07 15.58
C GLU A 90 2.79 -23.13 15.45
N GLU A 91 3.51 -23.17 14.33
CA GLU A 91 4.62 -22.26 14.07
C GLU A 91 4.14 -20.82 13.85
N GLY A 92 3.07 -20.63 13.08
CA GLY A 92 2.45 -19.31 12.90
C GLY A 92 2.04 -18.67 14.22
N MET A 93 1.43 -19.43 15.14
CA MET A 93 1.04 -18.91 16.46
C MET A 93 2.22 -18.49 17.35
N ARG A 94 3.46 -18.89 17.05
CA ARG A 94 4.65 -18.41 17.77
C ARG A 94 5.07 -16.99 17.35
N ILE A 95 4.72 -16.59 16.13
CA ILE A 95 5.15 -15.34 15.51
C ILE A 95 4.02 -14.32 15.44
N PHE A 96 2.81 -14.75 15.10
CA PHE A 96 1.65 -13.87 15.02
C PHE A 96 1.00 -13.65 16.38
N GLU A 97 0.75 -12.40 16.72
CA GLU A 97 0.00 -11.99 17.91
C GLU A 97 -1.45 -11.70 17.56
N LYS A 98 -2.36 -12.06 18.46
CA LYS A 98 -3.76 -11.62 18.36
C LYS A 98 -3.88 -10.18 18.84
N ARG A 99 -4.29 -9.28 17.95
CA ARG A 99 -4.49 -7.84 18.24
C ARG A 99 -5.86 -7.36 17.79
N VAL A 100 -6.37 -6.34 18.46
CA VAL A 100 -7.64 -5.69 18.11
C VAL A 100 -7.31 -4.28 17.64
N PHE A 101 -7.54 -4.02 16.36
CA PHE A 101 -7.34 -2.72 15.71
C PHE A 101 -8.69 -2.14 15.34
N ASN A 102 -9.48 -1.82 16.36
CA ASN A 102 -10.74 -1.11 16.21
C ASN A 102 -11.01 -0.31 17.47
N ASN A 103 -11.82 0.73 17.33
CA ASN A 103 -12.38 1.47 18.45
C ASN A 103 -13.90 1.69 18.32
N CYS A 104 -14.54 0.99 17.37
CA CYS A 104 -15.98 1.01 17.16
C CYS A 104 -16.79 0.36 18.29
N ASN A 105 -16.15 -0.52 19.07
CA ASN A 105 -16.77 -1.24 20.19
C ASN A 105 -16.28 -0.71 21.55
N ILE A 106 -15.50 0.38 21.56
CA ILE A 106 -15.07 1.01 22.81
C ILE A 106 -16.22 1.89 23.25
N ASP A 107 -16.97 1.40 24.21
CA ASP A 107 -18.11 2.08 24.76
C ASP A 107 -17.64 3.32 25.55
N PHE A 108 -17.60 4.47 24.89
CA PHE A 108 -17.17 5.74 25.51
C PHE A 108 -18.23 6.35 26.46
N GLY A 109 -19.21 5.56 26.91
CA GLY A 109 -20.21 5.96 27.90
C GLY A 109 -21.67 5.85 27.43
N SER A 110 -21.97 4.93 26.51
CA SER A 110 -23.33 4.69 26.02
C SER A 110 -23.86 3.35 26.53
N PRO A 111 -25.14 3.19 26.89
CA PRO A 111 -25.70 1.88 27.25
C PRO A 111 -26.13 1.07 26.01
N PHE A 112 -25.70 1.45 24.80
CA PHE A 112 -25.95 0.66 23.61
C PHE A 112 -24.87 -0.41 23.48
N GLU A 113 -25.06 -1.48 24.26
CA GLU A 113 -24.53 -2.79 23.88
C GLU A 113 -25.02 -3.07 22.45
N VAL A 114 -24.14 -2.94 21.46
CA VAL A 114 -24.38 -3.61 20.18
C VAL A 114 -24.18 -5.09 20.47
N GLU A 115 -25.22 -5.72 21.03
CA GLU A 115 -25.28 -7.15 21.32
C GLU A 115 -24.89 -7.92 20.05
N GLY A 116 -23.72 -8.57 20.08
CA GLY A 116 -23.38 -9.65 19.16
C GLY A 116 -22.11 -9.50 18.32
N GLU A 117 -21.56 -8.29 18.11
CA GLU A 117 -20.37 -8.15 17.26
C GLU A 117 -19.09 -8.24 18.10
N LYS A 118 -18.58 -9.47 18.29
CA LYS A 118 -17.29 -9.73 18.93
C LYS A 118 -16.21 -8.85 18.28
N SER A 119 -15.44 -8.13 19.09
CA SER A 119 -14.32 -7.32 18.61
C SER A 119 -13.46 -8.11 17.63
N GLN A 120 -13.35 -7.60 16.40
CA GLN A 120 -12.68 -8.31 15.33
C GLN A 120 -11.18 -8.44 15.65
N CYS A 121 -10.78 -9.63 16.07
CA CYS A 121 -9.38 -9.94 16.35
C CYS A 121 -8.63 -10.20 15.05
N THR A 122 -7.43 -9.64 14.95
CA THR A 122 -6.52 -9.75 13.82
C THR A 122 -5.27 -10.51 14.26
N TRP A 123 -4.76 -11.41 13.42
CA TRP A 123 -3.42 -11.98 13.63
C TRP A 123 -2.41 -11.01 13.03
N PHE A 124 -1.47 -10.50 13.83
CA PHE A 124 -0.52 -9.46 13.45
C PHE A 124 0.91 -9.91 13.74
N ASN A 125 1.80 -9.80 12.75
CA ASN A 125 3.22 -10.01 12.90
C ASN A 125 3.89 -8.65 13.15
N PRO A 126 4.34 -8.38 14.38
CA PRO A 126 4.87 -7.08 14.75
C PRO A 126 6.24 -6.76 14.18
N ASP A 127 6.84 -7.62 13.36
CA ASP A 127 8.11 -7.36 12.69
C ASP A 127 7.95 -7.18 11.16
N LEU A 128 6.84 -7.62 10.57
CA LEU A 128 6.64 -7.62 9.11
C LEU A 128 5.38 -6.92 8.62
N ASP A 129 4.30 -6.94 9.38
CA ASP A 129 3.04 -6.38 8.93
C ASP A 129 3.05 -4.84 9.01
N THR A 130 2.34 -4.21 8.07
CA THR A 130 2.27 -2.75 7.91
C THR A 130 0.86 -2.27 8.21
N ILE A 131 0.73 -1.26 9.08
CA ILE A 131 -0.54 -0.54 9.26
C ILE A 131 -0.64 0.51 8.16
N TYR A 132 -1.72 0.49 7.38
CA TYR A 132 -1.94 1.41 6.26
C TYR A 132 -3.11 2.35 6.53
N PHE A 133 -2.83 3.65 6.52
CA PHE A 133 -3.81 4.72 6.54
C PHE A 133 -4.11 5.13 5.10
N GLY A 134 -5.19 4.60 4.53
CA GLY A 134 -5.56 4.80 3.12
C GLY A 134 -6.14 6.18 2.79
N GLU A 135 -6.48 6.40 1.51
CA GLU A 135 -6.89 7.71 0.95
C GLU A 135 -8.07 8.37 1.68
N ASN A 136 -8.96 7.57 2.28
CA ASN A 136 -10.12 8.04 3.04
C ASN A 136 -9.84 8.15 4.55
N THR A 137 -8.58 8.13 4.98
CA THR A 137 -8.23 8.27 6.39
C THR A 137 -8.12 9.74 6.76
N CYS A 138 -8.89 10.17 7.76
CA CYS A 138 -8.71 11.49 8.36
C CYS A 138 -7.47 11.51 9.26
N ILE A 139 -6.77 12.64 9.28
CA ILE A 139 -5.69 12.91 10.23
C ILE A 139 -6.09 12.66 11.70
N ARG A 140 -7.35 12.91 12.06
CA ARG A 140 -7.90 12.57 13.38
C ARG A 140 -7.86 11.06 13.64
N THR A 141 -8.18 10.24 12.65
CA THR A 141 -8.10 8.77 12.77
C THR A 141 -6.67 8.34 13.11
N VAL A 142 -5.67 8.97 12.48
CA VAL A 142 -4.25 8.74 12.78
C VAL A 142 -3.94 9.10 14.24
N ALA A 143 -4.38 10.28 14.70
CA ALA A 143 -4.19 10.72 16.09
C ALA A 143 -4.82 9.75 17.10
N GLU A 144 -6.08 9.37 16.89
CA GLU A 144 -6.79 8.44 17.76
C GLU A 144 -6.14 7.06 17.78
N PHE A 145 -5.65 6.58 16.63
CA PHE A 145 -4.92 5.31 16.56
C PHE A 145 -3.70 5.31 17.49
N PHE A 146 -2.83 6.33 17.40
CA PHE A 146 -1.63 6.38 18.25
C PHE A 146 -1.93 6.69 19.71
N ASN A 147 -3.02 7.39 20.01
CA ASN A 147 -3.47 7.57 21.38
C ASN A 147 -3.88 6.23 22.00
N LEU A 148 -4.73 5.46 21.31
CA LEU A 148 -5.24 4.18 21.79
C LEU A 148 -4.18 3.08 21.82
N PHE A 149 -3.29 3.05 20.82
CA PHE A 149 -2.30 1.98 20.62
C PHE A 149 -0.86 2.42 20.92
N SER A 150 -0.70 3.41 21.78
CA SER A 150 0.58 4.01 22.14
C SER A 150 1.68 3.06 22.63
N GLN A 151 1.28 2.02 23.37
CA GLN A 151 2.19 1.01 23.92
C GLN A 151 2.50 -0.10 22.91
N MET A 152 1.86 -0.07 21.74
CA MET A 152 1.98 -1.12 20.75
C MET A 152 3.21 -0.93 19.88
N LYS A 153 3.94 -2.03 19.66
CA LYS A 153 5.02 -2.07 18.67
C LYS A 153 4.42 -2.11 17.26
N VAL A 154 4.67 -1.07 16.47
CA VAL A 154 4.26 -0.92 15.07
C VAL A 154 5.46 -0.43 14.25
N PRO A 155 6.36 -1.32 13.80
CA PRO A 155 7.58 -0.92 13.14
C PRO A 155 7.36 -0.38 11.73
N LYS A 156 6.28 -0.77 11.05
CA LYS A 156 6.00 -0.39 9.66
C LYS A 156 4.64 0.29 9.55
N ILE A 157 4.65 1.50 9.02
CA ILE A 157 3.43 2.28 8.80
C ILE A 157 3.44 2.83 7.39
N ALA A 158 2.28 2.87 6.78
CA ALA A 158 2.07 3.44 5.47
C ALA A 158 0.96 4.49 5.51
N PHE A 159 1.16 5.59 4.79
CA PHE A 159 0.19 6.66 4.62
C PHE A 159 -0.07 6.86 3.13
N ALA A 160 -1.33 6.91 2.71
CA ALA A 160 -1.64 7.49 1.42
C ALA A 160 -1.18 8.94 1.38
N ILE A 161 -0.65 9.40 0.25
CA ILE A 161 0.01 10.72 0.13
C ILE A 161 -0.87 11.88 0.60
N ASN A 162 -2.18 11.78 0.39
CA ASN A 162 -3.18 12.80 0.73
C ASN A 162 -3.55 12.87 2.22
N VAL A 163 -3.25 11.83 3.01
CA VAL A 163 -3.54 11.79 4.47
C VAL A 163 -2.73 12.84 5.24
N HIS A 164 -1.66 13.35 4.63
CA HIS A 164 -0.83 14.42 5.18
C HIS A 164 -1.55 15.77 5.28
N VAL A 165 -2.60 15.98 4.47
CA VAL A 165 -3.23 17.29 4.32
C VAL A 165 -4.28 17.50 5.43
N PRO A 166 -4.12 18.52 6.29
CA PRO A 166 -5.03 18.82 7.40
C PRO A 166 -6.48 19.05 6.95
N ASP A 167 -6.65 19.60 5.73
CA ASP A 167 -7.94 19.99 5.17
C ASP A 167 -8.52 18.97 4.19
N SER A 168 -7.89 17.79 4.05
CA SER A 168 -8.44 16.70 3.22
C SER A 168 -9.82 16.24 3.71
N CYS A 169 -10.16 16.55 4.96
CA CYS A 169 -11.35 16.07 5.62
C CYS A 169 -12.12 17.20 6.32
N LYS A 170 -13.42 17.36 6.03
CA LYS A 170 -14.31 18.35 6.66
C LYS A 170 -14.73 17.97 8.10
N CYS A 171 -13.84 17.37 8.86
CA CYS A 171 -14.13 17.01 10.24
C CYS A 171 -13.94 18.23 11.15
N ASN A 172 -14.80 18.40 12.17
CA ASN A 172 -14.70 19.50 13.14
C ASN A 172 -13.55 19.30 14.15
N TRP A 173 -12.49 18.59 13.77
CA TRP A 173 -11.37 18.32 14.67
C TRP A 173 -10.51 19.57 14.80
N ASN A 174 -10.42 20.09 16.03
CA ASN A 174 -9.60 21.25 16.31
C ASN A 174 -8.15 20.81 16.57
N SER A 175 -7.32 20.94 15.53
CA SER A 175 -5.87 20.75 15.59
C SER A 175 -5.15 21.80 16.47
N GLY A 176 -5.81 22.89 16.86
CA GLY A 176 -5.22 23.97 17.64
C GLY A 176 -4.68 23.53 19.00
N GLU A 177 -5.20 22.43 19.56
CA GLU A 177 -4.63 21.82 20.75
C GLU A 177 -3.22 21.28 20.52
N TRP A 178 -2.93 20.77 19.32
CA TRP A 178 -1.66 20.14 18.96
C TRP A 178 -0.57 21.15 18.63
N ASN A 179 -0.91 22.19 17.88
CA ASN A 179 0.04 23.19 17.41
C ASN A 179 -0.49 24.62 17.64
N PRO A 180 -0.36 25.15 18.87
CA PRO A 180 -0.81 26.50 19.19
C PRO A 180 0.07 27.52 18.43
N GLY A 181 -0.38 27.92 17.25
CA GLY A 181 0.34 28.82 16.34
C GLY A 181 0.30 28.39 14.87
N ASN A 182 -0.02 27.12 14.58
CA ASN A 182 -0.23 26.64 13.22
C ASN A 182 -1.45 25.72 13.18
N ASN A 183 -2.44 26.05 12.36
CA ASN A 183 -3.70 25.29 12.33
C ASN A 183 -3.58 23.91 11.67
N SER A 184 -2.39 23.49 11.28
CA SER A 184 -2.12 22.23 10.60
C SER A 184 -1.37 21.24 11.52
N VAL A 185 -1.93 20.03 11.60
CA VAL A 185 -1.26 18.85 12.17
C VAL A 185 -1.07 17.85 11.04
N THR A 186 0.15 17.35 10.87
CA THR A 186 0.47 16.36 9.84
C THR A 186 0.62 14.96 10.41
N SER A 187 0.58 13.94 9.54
CA SER A 187 0.70 12.54 9.96
C SER A 187 2.05 12.25 10.63
N LEU A 188 3.12 12.93 10.20
CA LEU A 188 4.44 12.79 10.78
C LEU A 188 4.56 13.45 12.15
N GLN A 189 3.89 14.58 12.37
CA GLN A 189 3.79 15.20 13.70
C GLN A 189 3.07 14.29 14.70
N ILE A 190 2.00 13.64 14.27
CA ILE A 190 1.29 12.64 15.09
C ILE A 190 2.20 11.45 15.39
N LEU A 191 2.85 10.91 14.36
CA LEU A 191 3.71 9.74 14.51
C LEU A 191 4.91 10.02 15.43
N HIS A 192 5.47 11.21 15.34
CA HIS A 192 6.53 11.68 16.22
C HIS A 192 6.07 11.79 17.68
N GLY A 193 4.80 12.10 17.90
CA GLY A 193 4.22 12.35 19.21
C GLY A 193 4.61 13.72 19.77
N ARG A 194 3.93 14.09 20.86
CA ARG A 194 4.10 15.39 21.52
C ARG A 194 4.36 15.21 23.02
N PRO A 195 5.40 15.84 23.59
CA PRO A 195 5.63 15.86 25.03
C PRO A 195 4.50 16.57 25.76
N LEU A 196 4.22 16.10 26.98
CA LEU A 196 3.28 16.72 27.89
C LEU A 196 3.74 18.15 28.19
N LYS A 197 3.03 19.17 27.68
CA LYS A 197 3.30 20.59 27.99
C LYS A 197 2.54 21.10 29.23
N GLY A 198 1.73 20.25 29.89
CA GLY A 198 0.99 20.57 31.11
C GLY A 198 -0.08 19.51 31.45
N ALA A 199 -0.72 19.63 32.61
CA ALA A 199 -1.69 18.63 33.13
C ALA A 199 -2.95 18.45 32.27
N ASN A 200 -3.30 19.43 31.44
CA ASN A 200 -4.57 19.46 30.70
C ASN A 200 -4.41 19.22 29.18
N SER A 201 -3.18 19.01 28.67
CA SER A 201 -3.00 18.72 27.25
C SER A 201 -3.11 17.21 27.01
N PRO A 202 -3.97 16.74 26.10
CA PRO A 202 -3.96 15.34 25.71
C PRO A 202 -2.57 14.99 25.19
N THR A 203 -1.95 13.98 25.79
CA THR A 203 -0.67 13.44 25.31
C THR A 203 -0.94 12.66 24.05
N CYS A 204 -0.27 13.01 22.95
CA CYS A 204 -0.07 12.04 21.88
C CYS A 204 1.29 11.39 22.03
N PRO A 205 1.35 10.09 22.35
CA PRO A 205 2.61 9.41 22.58
C PRO A 205 3.41 9.17 21.29
N GLY A 206 2.75 9.22 20.12
CA GLY A 206 3.33 8.85 18.84
C GLY A 206 3.62 7.36 18.73
N SER A 207 4.57 7.00 17.87
CA SER A 207 5.09 5.64 17.73
C SER A 207 6.62 5.63 17.72
N PRO A 208 7.25 5.53 18.90
CA PRO A 208 8.71 5.43 19.00
C PRO A 208 9.24 4.10 18.46
N SER A 209 8.37 3.11 18.26
CA SER A 209 8.73 1.78 17.76
C SER A 209 8.81 1.70 16.23
N THR A 210 8.35 2.73 15.51
CA THR A 210 8.33 2.77 14.06
C THR A 210 9.74 2.92 13.51
N ARG A 211 10.06 2.06 12.52
CA ARG A 211 11.35 1.99 11.85
C ARG A 211 11.26 2.25 10.36
N GLU A 212 10.09 2.00 9.76
CA GLU A 212 9.85 2.22 8.34
C GLU A 212 8.52 2.95 8.16
N VAL A 213 8.57 4.03 7.39
CA VAL A 213 7.41 4.83 7.01
C VAL A 213 7.32 4.85 5.49
N TYR A 214 6.19 4.42 4.97
CA TYR A 214 5.92 4.38 3.54
C TYR A 214 4.91 5.46 3.18
N ILE A 215 5.27 6.35 2.25
CA ILE A 215 4.37 7.32 1.65
C ILE A 215 3.89 6.70 0.35
N VAL A 216 2.62 6.31 0.33
CA VAL A 216 2.00 5.60 -0.78
C VAL A 216 1.46 6.62 -1.77
N LEU A 217 2.12 6.71 -2.91
CA LEU A 217 1.64 7.43 -4.07
C LEU A 217 0.56 6.59 -4.76
N PRO A 218 -0.45 7.26 -5.34
CA PRO A 218 -1.43 6.59 -6.18
C PRO A 218 -0.73 5.79 -7.27
N SER A 219 -1.36 4.71 -7.66
CA SER A 219 -1.06 4.02 -8.92
C SER A 219 -2.36 4.03 -9.72
N PHE A 220 -2.27 4.32 -11.01
CA PHE A 220 -3.41 4.18 -11.92
C PHE A 220 -3.68 2.72 -12.27
N ILE A 221 -2.77 1.80 -11.94
CA ILE A 221 -2.92 0.35 -12.15
C ILE A 221 -3.47 -0.35 -10.91
N TYR A 222 -2.94 0.00 -9.74
CA TYR A 222 -3.28 -0.63 -8.45
C TYR A 222 -3.95 0.38 -7.51
N ARG A 223 -5.16 0.80 -7.88
CA ARG A 223 -6.02 1.65 -7.07
C ARG A 223 -7.18 0.87 -6.52
N TYR A 224 -7.49 1.10 -5.25
CA TYR A 224 -8.57 0.44 -4.55
C TYR A 224 -9.37 1.49 -3.79
N ALA A 225 -10.70 1.38 -3.80
CA ALA A 225 -11.50 2.14 -2.86
C ALA A 225 -11.20 1.67 -1.42
N ALA A 226 -11.47 2.53 -0.45
CA ALA A 226 -11.24 2.20 0.95
C ALA A 226 -11.97 0.91 1.34
N GLY A 227 -11.23 -0.07 1.84
CA GLY A 227 -11.74 -1.37 2.26
C GLY A 227 -11.81 -2.44 1.18
N GLU A 228 -11.50 -2.08 -0.07
CA GLU A 228 -11.45 -3.01 -1.22
C GLU A 228 -10.03 -3.51 -1.51
N MET A 229 -9.03 -2.99 -0.80
CA MET A 229 -7.62 -3.36 -1.00
C MET A 229 -7.39 -4.86 -0.70
N PRO A 230 -6.92 -5.65 -1.68
CA PRO A 230 -6.76 -7.08 -1.50
C PRO A 230 -5.57 -7.39 -0.60
N ASN A 231 -5.58 -8.54 0.08
CA ASN A 231 -4.49 -8.97 0.96
C ASN A 231 -3.24 -9.48 0.21
N THR A 232 -3.23 -9.40 -1.13
CA THR A 232 -2.17 -9.86 -2.03
C THR A 232 -1.45 -8.70 -2.73
N ILE A 233 -1.57 -7.49 -2.20
CA ILE A 233 -0.76 -6.36 -2.66
C ILE A 233 0.62 -6.38 -2.01
N THR A 234 1.57 -5.69 -2.64
CA THR A 234 2.88 -5.35 -2.08
C THR A 234 3.26 -3.92 -2.48
N PHE A 235 4.40 -3.46 -1.97
CA PHE A 235 4.99 -2.20 -2.41
C PHE A 235 5.87 -2.40 -3.64
N ARG A 236 5.84 -1.40 -4.51
CA ARG A 236 6.83 -1.20 -5.57
C ARG A 236 7.38 0.22 -5.48
N PRO A 237 8.54 0.50 -6.09
CA PRO A 237 9.00 1.87 -6.29
C PRO A 237 7.90 2.70 -6.95
N SER A 238 7.68 3.92 -6.47
CA SER A 238 6.75 4.84 -7.13
C SER A 238 7.31 5.25 -8.48
N VAL A 239 6.45 5.21 -9.50
CA VAL A 239 6.79 5.67 -10.87
C VAL A 239 6.55 7.16 -11.06
N HIS A 240 5.84 7.76 -10.11
CA HIS A 240 5.65 9.18 -10.05
C HIS A 240 6.84 9.78 -9.33
N ASP A 241 7.56 10.67 -10.01
CA ASP A 241 8.44 11.58 -9.30
C ASP A 241 7.56 12.44 -8.40
N VAL A 242 7.79 12.34 -7.09
CA VAL A 242 7.07 13.03 -6.01
C VAL A 242 6.98 14.56 -6.24
N LEU A 243 7.80 15.09 -7.15
CA LEU A 243 7.96 16.50 -7.48
C LEU A 243 7.02 17.00 -8.60
N GLU A 244 6.39 16.13 -9.41
CA GLU A 244 5.66 16.55 -10.63
C GLU A 244 4.14 16.40 -10.58
N ILE A 245 3.56 15.66 -9.62
CA ILE A 245 2.09 15.63 -9.45
C ILE A 245 1.64 16.87 -8.71
N ASP A 246 1.04 17.87 -9.38
CA ASP A 246 0.07 18.90 -8.90
C ASP A 246 0.13 19.33 -7.40
N GLY A 247 1.34 19.27 -6.87
CA GLY A 247 1.63 18.78 -5.52
C GLY A 247 3.14 18.78 -5.29
N VAL A 248 3.81 19.65 -6.06
CA VAL A 248 4.95 20.45 -5.61
C VAL A 248 4.74 20.90 -4.16
N GLN A 249 3.51 21.08 -3.68
CA GLN A 249 3.23 21.33 -2.26
C GLN A 249 3.16 20.07 -1.39
N ILE A 250 2.41 19.01 -1.74
CA ILE A 250 2.21 17.86 -0.83
C ILE A 250 3.46 16.97 -0.78
N GLY A 251 4.01 16.59 -1.93
CA GLY A 251 5.23 15.81 -2.01
C GLY A 251 6.42 16.55 -1.39
N ALA A 252 6.55 17.85 -1.66
CA ALA A 252 7.57 18.66 -1.01
C ALA A 252 7.28 18.90 0.48
N ALA A 253 6.02 18.94 0.93
CA ALA A 253 5.68 19.01 2.35
C ALA A 253 6.18 17.76 3.07
N TRP A 254 5.89 16.56 2.52
CA TRP A 254 6.47 15.31 3.02
C TRP A 254 7.99 15.36 3.04
N ALA A 255 8.63 15.72 1.91
CA ALA A 255 10.09 15.76 1.82
C ALA A 255 10.73 16.78 2.79
N ASN A 256 10.12 17.95 2.96
CA ASN A 256 10.55 18.99 3.89
C ASN A 256 10.40 18.54 5.34
N GLU A 257 9.29 17.91 5.71
CA GLU A 257 9.11 17.36 7.05
C GLU A 257 10.08 16.22 7.34
N ILE A 258 10.26 15.30 6.40
CA ILE A 258 11.28 14.24 6.49
C ILE A 258 12.67 14.84 6.68
N HIS A 259 13.01 15.90 5.94
CA HIS A 259 14.28 16.60 6.08
C HIS A 259 14.44 17.25 7.47
N LYS A 260 13.40 17.90 7.99
CA LYS A 260 13.39 18.48 9.35
C LYS A 260 13.58 17.40 10.41
N ILE A 261 12.89 16.27 10.29
CA ILE A 261 13.04 15.11 11.17
C ILE A 261 14.48 14.59 11.14
N LYS A 262 15.04 14.35 9.94
CA LYS A 262 16.40 13.82 9.76
C LYS A 262 17.49 14.78 10.25
N SER A 263 17.25 16.09 10.17
CA SER A 263 18.17 17.11 10.70
C SER A 263 18.05 17.32 12.21
N GLY A 264 17.10 16.66 12.88
CA GLY A 264 16.85 16.83 14.31
C GLY A 264 16.24 18.19 14.66
N LEU A 265 15.73 18.92 13.67
CA LEU A 265 15.04 20.19 13.89
C LEU A 265 13.68 19.92 14.54
N ASP A 266 13.33 20.71 15.54
CA ASP A 266 11.98 20.71 16.09
C ASP A 266 11.02 21.26 15.02
N PHE A 267 10.11 20.41 14.55
CA PHE A 267 9.07 20.80 13.59
C PHE A 267 7.70 21.01 14.27
N GLY A 268 7.73 21.51 15.51
CA GLY A 268 6.57 21.92 16.30
C GLY A 268 6.13 20.90 17.36
N CYS A 269 6.84 19.78 17.49
CA CYS A 269 6.49 18.65 18.35
C CYS A 269 7.49 18.42 19.50
N GLY A 270 8.48 19.29 19.68
CA GLY A 270 9.52 19.14 20.68
C GLY A 270 10.63 18.19 20.22
N PRO A 271 11.54 17.79 21.13
CA PRO A 271 12.68 16.94 20.79
C PRO A 271 12.23 15.57 20.27
N SER A 272 13.05 14.98 19.40
CA SER A 272 12.73 13.70 18.77
C SER A 272 12.56 12.57 19.78
N ARG A 273 11.43 11.87 19.67
CA ARG A 273 11.17 10.62 20.42
C ARG A 273 11.84 9.40 19.79
N TRP A 274 12.26 9.50 18.53
CA TRP A 274 13.11 8.52 17.88
C TRP A 274 14.55 8.73 18.36
N THR A 275 14.83 8.28 19.57
CA THR A 275 16.12 8.45 20.24
C THR A 275 17.22 7.59 19.60
N ASN A 276 18.50 7.96 19.79
CA ASN A 276 19.67 7.14 19.43
C ASN A 276 19.81 6.79 17.94
N GLY A 277 19.45 7.69 17.03
CA GLY A 277 19.57 7.44 15.59
C GLY A 277 18.51 6.51 15.01
N SER A 278 17.42 6.28 15.74
CA SER A 278 16.28 5.43 15.31
C SER A 278 15.27 6.15 14.40
N CYS A 279 15.70 7.19 13.69
CA CYS A 279 14.84 7.87 12.71
C CYS A 279 14.32 6.84 11.70
N PRO A 280 13.00 6.78 11.43
CA PRO A 280 12.46 5.83 10.48
C PRO A 280 13.05 6.00 9.08
N ASP A 281 13.18 4.90 8.36
CA ASP A 281 13.42 4.93 6.92
C ASP A 281 12.13 5.35 6.21
N PHE A 282 12.20 6.47 5.50
CA PHE A 282 11.09 7.01 4.72
C PHE A 282 11.21 6.59 3.26
N ASN A 283 10.16 5.96 2.74
CA ASN A 283 10.13 5.43 1.39
C ASN A 283 8.90 5.95 0.64
N PHE A 284 9.08 6.42 -0.58
CA PHE A 284 7.98 6.71 -1.50
C PHE A 284 7.73 5.47 -2.36
N VAL A 285 6.50 4.98 -2.33
CA VAL A 285 6.12 3.70 -2.93
C VAL A 285 4.76 3.82 -3.60
N SER A 286 4.45 2.88 -4.48
CA SER A 286 3.09 2.65 -4.97
C SER A 286 2.71 1.21 -4.70
N PHE A 287 1.43 0.88 -4.84
CA PHE A 287 1.00 -0.52 -4.77
C PHE A 287 1.38 -1.29 -6.04
N GLY A 288 1.65 -2.57 -5.85
CA GLY A 288 1.86 -3.57 -6.89
C GLY A 288 1.29 -4.92 -6.48
N PRO A 289 1.28 -5.92 -7.39
CA PRO A 289 0.87 -7.28 -7.05
C PRO A 289 1.94 -7.97 -6.21
N CYS A 290 1.57 -8.97 -5.43
CA CYS A 290 2.56 -9.92 -4.90
C CYS A 290 3.45 -10.50 -6.01
N TYR A 291 4.70 -10.79 -5.64
CA TYR A 291 5.63 -11.49 -6.50
C TYR A 291 5.09 -12.87 -6.88
N LYS A 292 5.15 -13.20 -8.17
CA LYS A 292 4.74 -14.52 -8.66
C LYS A 292 5.75 -15.59 -8.23
N ASP A 293 5.25 -16.63 -7.55
CA ASP A 293 6.02 -17.84 -7.30
C ASP A 293 6.41 -18.52 -8.61
N GLY A 294 7.63 -19.05 -8.71
CA GLY A 294 8.09 -19.85 -9.84
C GLY A 294 8.64 -19.08 -11.06
N LYS A 295 8.53 -17.75 -11.14
CA LYS A 295 9.12 -16.94 -12.23
C LYS A 295 10.64 -16.64 -12.07
N GLY A 296 11.28 -17.17 -11.02
CA GLY A 296 12.72 -17.04 -10.77
C GLY A 296 13.04 -16.38 -9.42
N LYS A 297 14.34 -16.28 -9.11
CA LYS A 297 14.83 -15.58 -7.90
C LYS A 297 15.03 -14.09 -8.23
N LYS A 298 14.68 -13.19 -7.30
CA LYS A 298 14.89 -11.72 -7.40
C LYS A 298 14.00 -11.02 -8.43
N LEU A 299 12.72 -11.35 -8.44
CA LEU A 299 11.73 -10.57 -9.19
C LEU A 299 11.64 -9.14 -8.63
N ARG A 300 11.32 -8.20 -9.50
CA ARG A 300 11.10 -6.79 -9.17
C ARG A 300 9.85 -6.25 -9.86
N HIS A 301 9.42 -5.09 -9.37
CA HIS A 301 8.40 -4.26 -9.96
C HIS A 301 8.99 -2.89 -10.26
N ASP A 302 8.55 -2.31 -11.36
CA ASP A 302 8.91 -0.97 -11.80
C ASP A 302 7.75 -0.38 -12.61
N GLY A 303 7.99 0.76 -13.24
CA GLY A 303 7.14 1.27 -14.30
C GLY A 303 7.56 2.65 -14.75
N LEU A 304 6.75 3.26 -15.59
CA LEU A 304 6.99 4.59 -16.12
C LEU A 304 5.68 5.30 -16.43
N LEU A 305 5.76 6.62 -16.50
CA LEU A 305 4.69 7.49 -16.96
C LEU A 305 4.89 7.83 -18.43
N MET A 306 3.80 7.97 -19.16
CA MET A 306 3.83 8.39 -20.56
C MET A 306 2.58 9.17 -20.96
N SER A 307 2.70 9.95 -22.02
CA SER A 307 1.57 10.66 -22.63
C SER A 307 0.54 9.67 -23.19
N SER A 308 -0.71 10.10 -23.39
CA SER A 308 -1.70 9.29 -24.11
C SER A 308 -1.31 9.01 -25.56
N GLU A 309 -0.67 9.96 -26.24
CA GLU A 309 -0.18 9.75 -27.60
C GLU A 309 0.83 8.58 -27.65
N ASP A 310 1.76 8.53 -26.70
CA ASP A 310 2.74 7.44 -26.64
C ASP A 310 2.12 6.11 -26.20
N CYS A 311 1.12 6.17 -25.31
CA CYS A 311 0.33 5.00 -24.92
C CYS A 311 -0.43 4.41 -26.13
N GLU A 312 -1.03 5.26 -26.97
CA GLU A 312 -1.70 4.84 -28.20
C GLU A 312 -0.73 4.18 -29.18
N LYS A 313 0.51 4.69 -29.32
CA LYS A 313 1.54 4.09 -30.18
C LYS A 313 1.88 2.67 -29.75
N ILE A 314 2.16 2.44 -28.47
CA ILE A 314 2.57 1.10 -28.00
C ILE A 314 1.41 0.12 -27.88
N THR A 315 0.18 0.61 -27.77
CA THR A 315 -1.05 -0.21 -27.78
C THR A 315 -1.64 -0.39 -29.18
N ALA A 316 -1.06 0.26 -30.20
CA ALA A 316 -1.47 0.13 -31.60
C ALA A 316 -1.45 -1.34 -32.05
N HIS A 317 -2.21 -1.63 -33.12
CA HIS A 317 -2.35 -2.97 -33.68
C HIS A 317 -2.78 -4.03 -32.66
N GLY A 318 -3.63 -3.64 -31.69
CA GLY A 318 -4.14 -4.54 -30.65
C GLY A 318 -3.10 -4.94 -29.62
N GLY A 319 -2.04 -4.15 -29.43
CA GLY A 319 -1.01 -4.41 -28.42
C GLY A 319 -0.02 -5.52 -28.77
N ALA A 320 0.10 -5.89 -30.05
CA ALA A 320 1.00 -6.97 -30.50
C ALA A 320 2.46 -6.75 -30.07
N PHE A 321 2.93 -5.50 -30.10
CA PHE A 321 4.26 -5.12 -29.61
C PHE A 321 4.45 -5.49 -28.13
N LEU A 322 3.45 -5.21 -27.29
CA LEU A 322 3.52 -5.44 -25.85
C LEU A 322 3.43 -6.92 -25.51
N GLU A 323 2.63 -7.71 -26.24
CA GLU A 323 2.55 -9.15 -26.04
C GLU A 323 3.86 -9.86 -26.43
N ASP A 324 4.50 -9.44 -27.53
CA ASP A 324 5.84 -9.92 -27.88
C ASP A 324 6.86 -9.57 -26.79
N LEU A 325 6.85 -8.33 -26.32
CA LEU A 325 7.76 -7.85 -25.29
C LEU A 325 7.57 -8.61 -23.96
N LYS A 326 6.32 -8.86 -23.54
CA LYS A 326 6.00 -9.71 -22.37
C LYS A 326 6.56 -11.11 -22.54
N LEU A 327 6.41 -11.72 -23.72
CA LEU A 327 6.86 -13.09 -23.98
C LEU A 327 8.39 -13.20 -23.93
N ARG A 328 9.11 -12.26 -24.55
CA ARG A 328 10.58 -12.28 -24.60
C ARG A 328 11.23 -11.98 -23.27
N THR A 329 10.69 -11.01 -22.52
CA THR A 329 11.30 -10.54 -21.27
C THR A 329 10.79 -11.27 -20.03
N GLY A 330 9.63 -11.92 -20.13
CA GLY A 330 8.92 -12.56 -19.01
C GLY A 330 8.25 -11.57 -18.05
N VAL A 331 8.30 -10.27 -18.33
CA VAL A 331 7.71 -9.20 -17.52
C VAL A 331 6.20 -9.14 -17.73
N ASP A 332 5.44 -9.00 -16.66
CA ASP A 332 4.00 -8.72 -16.74
C ASP A 332 3.81 -7.20 -16.94
N ILE A 333 3.33 -6.78 -18.11
CA ILE A 333 3.09 -5.36 -18.41
C ILE A 333 1.60 -5.03 -18.24
N ARG A 334 1.27 -3.95 -17.51
CA ARG A 334 -0.11 -3.46 -17.32
C ARG A 334 -0.20 -1.95 -17.53
N PHE A 335 -1.42 -1.48 -17.79
CA PHE A 335 -1.72 -0.08 -18.08
C PHE A 335 -2.76 0.45 -17.10
N GLY A 336 -2.58 1.70 -16.71
CA GLY A 336 -3.54 2.45 -15.91
C GLY A 336 -3.64 3.86 -16.48
N SER A 337 -4.85 4.29 -16.81
CA SER A 337 -5.12 5.63 -17.31
C SER A 337 -5.62 6.51 -16.16
N CYS A 338 -5.09 7.73 -16.05
CA CYS A 338 -5.71 8.78 -15.25
C CYS A 338 -6.84 9.41 -16.09
N SER A 339 -8.05 9.46 -15.56
CA SER A 339 -9.20 10.15 -16.17
C SER A 339 -9.40 11.52 -15.52
N ASP A 340 -9.96 12.49 -16.25
CA ASP A 340 -10.22 13.87 -15.76
C ASP A 340 -11.10 13.93 -14.49
N SER A 341 -11.73 12.82 -14.09
CA SER A 341 -12.52 12.69 -12.86
C SER A 341 -11.71 12.23 -11.65
N ASP A 342 -10.44 11.88 -11.83
CA ASP A 342 -9.57 11.43 -10.76
C ASP A 342 -9.13 12.60 -9.88
N ALA A 343 -8.74 12.29 -8.64
CA ALA A 343 -8.54 13.24 -7.53
C ALA A 343 -7.41 14.27 -7.72
N TYR A 344 -6.93 14.49 -8.95
CA TYR A 344 -5.84 15.37 -9.35
C TYR A 344 -6.34 16.43 -10.37
N PRO A 345 -7.13 17.41 -9.91
CA PRO A 345 -7.59 18.50 -10.75
C PRO A 345 -6.41 19.41 -11.13
N GLY A 346 -5.93 19.28 -12.37
CA GLY A 346 -4.87 20.12 -12.95
C GLY A 346 -3.85 19.38 -13.84
N TRP A 347 -3.99 18.06 -14.02
CA TRP A 347 -3.27 17.32 -15.07
C TRP A 347 -3.98 17.51 -16.41
N TRP A 348 -3.63 18.57 -17.14
CA TRP A 348 -4.20 18.89 -18.46
C TRP A 348 -3.68 17.99 -19.59
N GLU A 349 -2.74 17.10 -19.29
CA GLU A 349 -2.28 16.05 -20.19
C GLU A 349 -2.63 14.69 -19.59
N THR A 350 -3.36 13.89 -20.36
CA THR A 350 -3.77 12.54 -20.03
C THR A 350 -2.53 11.64 -19.92
N VAL A 351 -1.94 11.58 -18.72
CA VAL A 351 -0.81 10.70 -18.45
C VAL A 351 -1.31 9.31 -18.10
N ASN A 352 -0.62 8.32 -18.65
CA ASN A 352 -0.85 6.92 -18.40
C ASN A 352 0.33 6.33 -17.65
N GLU A 353 0.01 5.39 -16.77
CA GLU A 353 0.97 4.56 -16.09
C GLU A 353 1.17 3.24 -16.85
N VAL A 354 2.44 2.89 -17.11
CA VAL A 354 2.83 1.56 -17.56
C VAL A 354 3.61 0.87 -16.47
N GLY A 355 3.01 -0.16 -15.89
CA GLY A 355 3.59 -0.93 -14.80
C GLY A 355 4.28 -2.18 -15.33
N LEU A 356 5.50 -2.41 -14.86
CA LEU A 356 6.36 -3.53 -15.22
C LEU A 356 6.49 -4.44 -14.00
N PHE A 357 5.86 -5.60 -14.00
CA PHE A 357 5.76 -6.45 -12.80
C PHE A 357 6.40 -7.82 -13.00
N ASN A 358 6.89 -8.41 -11.90
CA ASN A 358 7.42 -9.78 -11.88
C ASN A 358 8.55 -10.01 -12.90
N GLY A 359 9.34 -8.97 -13.15
CA GLY A 359 10.46 -9.00 -14.07
C GLY A 359 11.79 -9.24 -13.35
N THR A 360 12.77 -9.77 -14.07
CA THR A 360 14.18 -9.66 -13.64
C THR A 360 14.69 -8.24 -13.90
N ASN A 361 15.79 -7.82 -13.26
CA ASN A 361 16.41 -6.52 -13.55
C ASN A 361 16.70 -6.33 -15.05
N LYS A 362 17.18 -7.39 -15.72
CA LYS A 362 17.46 -7.35 -17.16
C LYS A 362 16.16 -7.18 -17.96
N GLY A 363 15.13 -7.97 -17.64
CA GLY A 363 13.85 -7.93 -18.34
C GLY A 363 13.14 -6.58 -18.20
N ILE A 364 13.11 -6.00 -16.99
CA ILE A 364 12.53 -4.67 -16.76
C ILE A 364 13.29 -3.61 -17.58
N LYS A 365 14.62 -3.63 -17.53
CA LYS A 365 15.44 -2.66 -18.27
C LYS A 365 15.24 -2.76 -19.78
N GLU A 366 15.14 -3.98 -20.30
CA GLU A 366 14.84 -4.24 -21.71
C GLU A 366 13.45 -3.69 -22.09
N CYS A 367 12.42 -3.94 -21.27
CA CYS A 367 11.09 -3.38 -21.48
C CYS A 367 11.10 -1.84 -21.54
N GLU A 368 11.73 -1.18 -20.57
CA GLU A 368 11.81 0.29 -20.56
C GLU A 368 12.44 0.84 -21.84
N VAL A 369 13.59 0.28 -22.24
CA VAL A 369 14.33 0.76 -23.42
C VAL A 369 13.52 0.55 -24.69
N GLU A 370 12.88 -0.61 -24.85
CA GLU A 370 12.10 -0.91 -26.05
C GLU A 370 10.81 -0.10 -26.13
N ILE A 371 10.11 0.09 -25.01
CA ILE A 371 8.91 0.94 -24.97
C ILE A 371 9.26 2.36 -25.39
N LEU A 372 10.30 2.95 -24.78
CA LEU A 372 10.73 4.31 -25.12
C LEU A 372 11.20 4.43 -26.58
N ALA A 373 11.96 3.44 -27.08
CA ALA A 373 12.40 3.42 -28.48
C ALA A 373 11.22 3.31 -29.46
N HIS A 374 10.19 2.52 -29.12
CA HIS A 374 8.99 2.39 -29.95
C HIS A 374 8.24 3.73 -30.07
N CYS A 375 8.08 4.45 -28.96
CA CYS A 375 7.44 5.76 -28.95
C CYS A 375 8.22 6.80 -29.79
N LEU A 376 9.54 6.73 -29.80
CA LEU A 376 10.40 7.64 -30.57
C LEU A 376 10.40 7.33 -32.09
N ASN A 377 10.35 6.06 -32.46
CA ASN A 377 10.46 5.62 -33.86
C ASN A 377 9.13 5.63 -34.63
N ALA A 378 8.00 5.69 -33.94
CA ALA A 378 6.67 5.74 -34.56
C ALA A 378 6.24 7.15 -34.99
N ARG A 379 7.20 8.06 -35.24
CA ARG A 379 6.97 9.46 -35.64
C ARG A 379 7.00 9.67 -37.15
#